data_AF-A0AAP4A3P6-F1
#
_entry.id   AF-A0AAP4A3P6-F1
#
_cell.length_a   1.000
_cell.length_b   1.000
_cell.length_c   1.000
_cell.angle_alpha   90.00
_cell.angle_beta   90.00
_cell.angle_gamma   90.00
#
_symmetry.space_group_name_H-M   'P 1'
#
loop_
_entity.id
_entity.type
_entity.pdbx_description
1 polymer ?
#
loop_
_entity_poly.entity_id
_entity_poly.type
_entity_poly.pdbx_seq_one_letter_code
_entity_poly.pdbx_strand_id
1 'polypeptide(L)'
;MSNVNKPAIPVATADAIEELRGKGESNRGVLLRSERIGNPYYTALVSISYDTLMAALINGYERELTEEQRNHDILREAYLDLLGTEFASGINYTLTTLGIAVSGVNAE
;
A
#
# COMPACT_ATOMS: atom_id res chain seq x y z
N MET A 1 25.95 -6.65 2.39
CA MET A 1 24.60 -6.98 1.87
C MET A 1 24.21 -5.83 0.95
N SER A 2 23.82 -6.11 -0.29
CA SER A 2 23.38 -5.06 -1.22
C SER A 2 22.08 -4.47 -0.67
N ASN A 3 22.07 -3.16 -0.38
CA ASN A 3 20.83 -2.43 -0.18
C ASN A 3 20.09 -2.44 -1.51
N VAL A 4 19.20 -3.41 -1.68
CA VAL A 4 18.26 -3.43 -2.80
C VAL A 4 17.36 -2.22 -2.62
N ASN A 5 17.59 -1.17 -3.41
CA ASN A 5 16.84 0.07 -3.31
C ASN A 5 15.41 -0.18 -3.82
N LYS A 6 14.47 -0.32 -2.88
CA LYS A 6 13.04 -0.45 -3.18
C LYS A 6 12.48 0.95 -3.42
N PRO A 7 11.97 1.25 -4.62
CA PRO A 7 11.32 2.53 -4.84
C PRO A 7 10.05 2.62 -3.99
N ALA A 8 9.80 3.79 -3.43
CA ALA A 8 8.45 4.17 -3.02
C ALA A 8 7.65 4.49 -4.28
N ILE A 9 6.47 3.89 -4.43
CA ILE A 9 5.58 4.11 -5.57
C ILE A 9 4.19 4.54 -5.10
N PRO A 10 3.44 5.30 -5.91
CA PRO A 10 2.08 5.71 -5.57
C PRO A 10 1.18 4.51 -5.24
N VAL A 11 0.25 4.69 -4.29
CA VAL A 11 -0.71 3.65 -3.89
C VAL A 11 -1.45 3.08 -5.09
N ALA A 12 -1.94 3.94 -6.00
CA ALA A 12 -2.64 3.50 -7.19
C ALA A 12 -1.79 2.60 -8.09
N THR A 13 -0.48 2.86 -8.19
CA THR A 13 0.46 2.02 -8.94
C THR A 13 0.68 0.69 -8.24
N ALA A 14 0.88 0.71 -6.91
CA ALA A 14 1.01 -0.49 -6.10
C ALA A 14 -0.23 -1.41 -6.17
N ASP A 15 -1.42 -0.82 -6.07
CA ASP A 15 -2.69 -1.54 -6.16
C ASP A 15 -2.90 -2.13 -7.57
N ALA A 16 -2.56 -1.39 -8.62
CA ALA A 16 -2.60 -1.89 -9.99
C ALA A 16 -1.66 -3.10 -10.19
N ILE A 17 -0.45 -3.06 -9.62
CA ILE A 17 0.50 -4.18 -9.68
C ILE A 17 -0.07 -5.40 -8.93
N GLU A 18 -0.56 -5.22 -7.71
CA GLU A 18 -1.09 -6.33 -6.91
C GLU A 18 -2.39 -6.92 -7.49
N GLU A 19 -3.29 -6.11 -8.05
CA GLU A 19 -4.48 -6.63 -8.70
C GLU A 19 -4.13 -7.45 -9.95
N LEU A 20 -3.13 -7.01 -10.73
CA LEU A 20 -2.64 -7.78 -11.87
C LEU A 20 -1.97 -9.09 -11.43
N ARG A 21 -1.17 -9.08 -10.36
CA ARG A 21 -0.60 -10.30 -9.77
C ARG A 21 -1.69 -11.26 -9.29
N GLY A 22 -2.73 -10.75 -8.64
CA GLY A 22 -3.90 -11.52 -8.22
C GLY A 22 -4.63 -12.19 -9.41
N LYS A 23 -4.53 -11.61 -10.61
CA LYS A 23 -5.02 -12.17 -11.87
C LYS A 23 -4.03 -13.13 -12.55
N GLY A 24 -2.91 -13.44 -11.91
CA GLY A 24 -1.88 -14.35 -12.43
C GLY A 24 -0.90 -13.69 -13.39
N GLU A 25 -0.86 -12.36 -13.48
CA GLU A 25 0.10 -11.68 -14.36
C GLU A 25 1.52 -11.80 -13.82
N SER A 26 2.43 -12.14 -14.73
CA SER A 26 3.88 -12.04 -14.45
C SER A 26 4.33 -10.58 -14.48
N ASN A 27 5.52 -10.29 -13.93
CA ASN A 27 6.14 -8.97 -14.04
C ASN A 27 6.22 -8.49 -15.51
N ARG A 28 6.51 -9.39 -16.45
CA ARG A 28 6.48 -9.09 -17.89
C ARG A 28 5.08 -8.69 -18.36
N GLY A 29 4.05 -9.38 -17.89
CA GLY A 29 2.64 -9.05 -18.18
C GLY A 29 2.24 -7.67 -17.68
N VAL A 30 2.69 -7.31 -16.47
CA VAL A 30 2.47 -5.97 -15.90
C VAL A 30 3.14 -4.88 -16.76
N LEU A 31 4.37 -5.10 -17.23
CA LEU A 31 5.04 -4.14 -18.14
C LEU A 31 4.31 -3.99 -19.47
N LEU A 32 3.86 -5.09 -20.09
CA LEU A 32 3.09 -5.00 -21.34
C LEU A 32 1.77 -4.22 -21.14
N ARG A 33 1.22 -4.27 -19.94
CA ARG A 33 0.01 -3.53 -19.56
C ARG A 33 0.24 -2.03 -19.37
N SER A 34 1.47 -1.60 -19.07
CA SER A 34 1.83 -0.17 -19.05
C SER A 34 2.01 0.42 -20.46
N GLU A 35 2.12 -0.43 -21.50
CA GLU A 35 2.27 0.02 -22.90
C GLU A 35 0.94 0.05 -23.67
N ARG A 36 -0.13 -0.53 -23.10
CA ARG A 36 -1.43 -0.68 -23.78
C ARG A 36 -2.42 0.41 -23.39
N ILE A 37 -2.49 1.46 -24.20
CA ILE A 37 -3.50 2.52 -24.07
C ILE A 37 -4.91 1.90 -24.06
N GLY A 38 -5.76 2.32 -23.12
CA GLY A 38 -7.12 1.80 -22.91
C GLY A 38 -7.22 0.61 -21.96
N ASN A 39 -6.09 0.09 -21.45
CA ASN A 39 -6.10 -0.82 -20.31
C ASN A 39 -6.51 -0.05 -19.03
N PRO A 40 -7.42 -0.57 -18.19
CA PRO A 40 -7.80 0.05 -16.91
C PRO A 40 -6.62 0.44 -16.00
N TYR A 41 -5.52 -0.31 -16.06
CA TYR A 41 -4.32 -0.04 -15.24
C TYR A 41 -3.31 0.89 -15.91
N TYR A 42 -3.50 1.25 -17.19
CA TYR A 42 -2.52 2.00 -17.97
C TYR A 42 -2.08 3.27 -17.23
N THR A 43 -3.05 4.12 -16.87
CA THR A 43 -2.79 5.42 -16.22
C THR A 43 -2.04 5.27 -14.89
N ALA A 44 -2.37 4.23 -14.11
CA ALA A 44 -1.71 3.97 -12.83
C ALA A 44 -0.30 3.40 -12.98
N LEU A 45 -0.01 2.66 -14.06
CA LEU A 45 1.31 2.10 -14.31
C LEU A 45 2.26 3.11 -14.96
N VAL A 46 1.75 4.04 -15.77
CA VAL A 46 2.56 5.09 -16.42
C VAL A 46 2.70 6.36 -15.56
N SER A 47 2.12 6.39 -14.36
CA SER A 47 2.28 7.52 -13.42
C SER A 47 3.69 7.60 -12.83
N ILE A 48 4.46 6.51 -12.90
CA ILE A 48 5.88 6.44 -12.55
C ILE A 48 6.71 6.21 -13.81
N SER A 49 8.01 6.52 -13.75
CA SER A 49 8.89 6.21 -14.88
C SER A 49 8.99 4.70 -15.10
N TYR A 50 9.27 4.31 -16.35
CA TYR A 50 9.46 2.91 -16.72
C TYR A 50 10.55 2.24 -15.87
N ASP A 51 11.65 2.94 -15.62
CA ASP A 51 12.75 2.45 -14.79
C ASP A 51 12.31 2.19 -13.33
N THR A 52 11.49 3.08 -12.76
CA THR A 52 10.92 2.90 -11.43
C THR A 52 9.96 1.72 -11.39
N LEU A 53 9.12 1.54 -12.42
CA LEU A 53 8.22 0.38 -12.51
C LEU A 53 9.02 -0.92 -12.63
N MET A 54 10.05 -0.94 -13.47
CA MET A 54 10.94 -2.10 -13.64
C MET A 54 11.65 -2.43 -12.32
N ALA A 55 12.20 -1.42 -11.64
CA ALA A 55 12.82 -1.59 -10.33
C ALA A 55 11.82 -2.13 -9.30
N ALA A 56 10.61 -1.58 -9.24
CA ALA A 56 9.54 -2.03 -8.35
C ALA A 56 9.18 -3.51 -8.58
N LEU A 57 9.09 -3.94 -9.84
CA LEU A 57 8.74 -5.31 -10.18
C LEU A 57 9.85 -6.32 -9.84
N ILE A 58 11.13 -5.94 -10.00
CA ILE A 58 12.28 -6.82 -9.74
C ILE A 58 12.63 -6.86 -8.26
N ASN A 59 12.71 -5.69 -7.62
CA ASN A 59 13.27 -5.50 -6.28
C ASN A 59 12.20 -5.46 -5.18
N GLY A 60 10.92 -5.38 -5.57
CA GLY A 60 9.83 -4.96 -4.69
C GLY A 60 9.79 -3.44 -4.53
N TYR A 61 8.80 -2.96 -3.80
CA TYR A 61 8.52 -1.54 -3.62
C TYR A 61 7.91 -1.26 -2.25
N GLU A 62 7.97 0.00 -1.85
CA GLU A 62 7.18 0.55 -0.74
C GLU A 62 6.00 1.33 -1.30
N ARG A 63 4.88 1.35 -0.58
CA ARG A 63 3.72 2.18 -0.97
C ARG A 63 3.90 3.57 -0.40
N GLU A 64 3.70 4.61 -1.22
CA GLU A 64 3.62 5.98 -0.73
C GLU A 64 2.36 6.14 0.12
N LEU A 65 2.50 6.07 1.44
CA LEU A 65 1.38 6.33 2.33
C LEU A 65 1.05 7.83 2.35
N THR A 66 -0.24 8.18 2.37
CA THR A 66 -0.65 9.52 2.77
C THR A 66 -0.28 9.76 4.23
N GLU A 67 -0.20 11.02 4.66
CA GLU A 67 0.07 11.34 6.07
C GLU A 67 -0.99 10.73 7.00
N GLU A 68 -2.26 10.76 6.58
CA GLU A 68 -3.36 10.11 7.30
C GLU A 68 -3.19 8.59 7.38
N GLN A 69 -2.81 7.92 6.27
CA GLN A 69 -2.56 6.47 6.27
C GLN A 69 -1.37 6.10 7.15
N ARG A 70 -0.29 6.90 7.14
CA ARG A 70 0.84 6.72 8.08
C ARG A 70 0.38 6.83 9.52
N ASN A 71 -0.42 7.83 9.84
CA ASN A 71 -0.94 8.02 11.19
C ASN A 71 -1.85 6.87 11.62
N HIS A 72 -2.69 6.35 10.70
CA HIS A 72 -3.54 5.20 10.95
C HIS A 72 -2.73 3.91 11.17
N ASP A 73 -1.66 3.69 10.39
CA ASP A 73 -0.76 2.55 10.58
C ASP A 73 -0.04 2.62 11.94
N ILE A 74 0.46 3.79 12.33
CA ILE A 74 1.08 3.99 13.65
C ILE A 74 0.08 3.68 14.78
N LEU A 75 -1.17 4.14 14.65
CA LEU A 75 -2.22 3.88 15.64
C LEU A 75 -2.60 2.39 15.68
N ARG A 76 -2.66 1.73 14.53
CA ARG A 76 -2.90 0.28 14.43
C ARG A 76 -1.76 -0.51 15.07
N GLU A 77 -0.51 -0.17 14.79
CA GLU A 77 0.65 -0.81 15.41
C GLU A 77 0.67 -0.61 16.93
N ALA A 78 0.45 0.62 17.40
CA ALA A 78 0.34 0.91 18.83
C ALA A 78 -0.81 0.13 19.49
N TYR A 79 -1.95 0.00 18.82
CA TYR A 79 -3.08 -0.81 19.30
C TYR A 79 -2.70 -2.29 19.42
N LEU A 80 -2.06 -2.85 18.38
CA LEU A 80 -1.62 -4.24 18.35
C LEU A 80 -0.59 -4.55 19.45
N ASP A 81 0.37 -3.66 19.67
CA ASP A 81 1.38 -3.80 20.72
C ASP A 81 0.78 -3.75 22.14
N LEU A 82 -0.35 -3.06 22.30
CA LEU A 82 -1.05 -2.87 23.56
C LEU A 82 -2.26 -3.81 23.73
N LEU A 83 -2.48 -4.74 22.79
CA LEU A 83 -3.61 -5.66 22.83
C LEU A 83 -3.70 -6.38 24.18
N GLY A 84 -4.90 -6.40 24.76
CA GLY A 84 -5.16 -6.99 26.08
C GLY A 84 -4.91 -6.04 27.27
N THR A 85 -4.51 -4.79 27.02
CA THR A 85 -4.41 -3.74 28.05
C THR A 85 -5.58 -2.75 27.97
N GLU A 86 -5.82 -2.00 29.05
CA GLU A 86 -6.81 -0.91 29.08
C GLU A 86 -6.48 0.20 28.06
N PHE A 87 -5.21 0.36 27.67
CA PHE A 87 -4.81 1.35 26.67
C PHE A 87 -5.31 0.98 25.27
N ALA A 88 -5.30 -0.29 24.88
CA ALA A 88 -5.89 -0.73 23.62
C ALA A 88 -7.40 -0.44 23.60
N SER A 89 -8.11 -0.69 24.71
CA SER A 89 -9.52 -0.31 24.86
C SER A 89 -9.73 1.20 24.74
N GLY A 90 -8.85 2.00 25.35
CA GLY A 90 -8.87 3.46 25.25
C GLY A 90 -8.70 3.96 23.81
N ILE A 91 -7.73 3.41 23.07
CA ILE A 91 -7.49 3.76 21.65
C ILE A 91 -8.73 3.48 20.82
N ASN A 92 -9.30 2.27 20.91
CA ASN A 92 -10.51 1.90 20.17
C ASN A 92 -11.70 2.82 20.54
N TYR A 93 -11.92 3.06 21.83
CA TYR A 93 -12.99 3.94 22.32
C TYR A 93 -12.85 5.37 21.78
N THR A 94 -11.65 5.96 21.82
CA THR A 94 -11.40 7.31 21.33
C THR A 94 -11.61 7.41 19.83
N LEU A 95 -11.08 6.47 19.04
CA LEU A 95 -11.28 6.46 17.58
C LEU A 95 -12.76 6.38 17.20
N THR A 96 -13.51 5.50 17.88
CA THR A 96 -14.96 5.35 17.69
C THR A 96 -15.71 6.63 18.07
N THR A 97 -15.34 7.26 19.19
CA THR A 97 -15.97 8.50 19.67
C THR A 97 -15.74 9.67 18.72
N LEU A 98 -14.54 9.76 18.12
CA LEU A 98 -14.18 10.78 17.15
C LEU A 98 -14.71 10.49 15.73
N GLY A 99 -15.29 9.31 15.51
CA GLY A 99 -15.76 8.89 14.19
C GLY A 99 -14.64 8.62 13.18
N ILE A 100 -13.43 8.31 13.66
CA ILE A 100 -12.27 7.99 12.83
C ILE A 100 -12.21 6.47 12.68
N ALA A 101 -12.23 5.99 11.43
CA ALA A 101 -12.16 4.57 11.11
C ALA A 101 -10.71 4.17 10.79
N VAL A 102 -10.17 3.24 11.57
CA VAL A 102 -8.86 2.62 11.34
C VAL A 102 -9.07 1.11 11.20
N SER A 103 -8.78 0.58 10.00
CA SER A 103 -8.88 -0.85 9.72
C SER A 103 -7.94 -1.62 10.64
N GLY A 104 -8.42 -2.74 11.20
CA GLY A 104 -7.70 -3.55 12.18
C GLY A 104 -7.70 -3.01 13.61
N VAL A 105 -8.42 -1.90 13.88
CA VAL A 105 -8.67 -1.39 15.25
C VAL A 105 -10.16 -1.30 15.54
N ASN A 106 -10.88 -0.40 14.88
CA ASN A 106 -12.31 -0.15 15.07
C ASN A 106 -13.14 -0.24 13.78
N ALA A 107 -12.50 -0.58 12.67
CA ALA A 107 -13.13 -0.89 11.39
C ALA A 107 -12.58 -2.22 10.86
N GLU A 108 -13.40 -2.95 10.11
CA GLU A 108 -12.98 -4.16 9.37
C GLU A 108 -12.02 -3.80 8.24
#